data_AF-A0A1K2HS51-F1
#
_entry.id   AF-A0A1K2HS51-F1
#
_cell.length_a   1.000
_cell.length_b   1.000
_cell.length_c   1.000
_cell.angle_alpha   90.00
_cell.angle_beta   90.00
_cell.angle_gamma   90.00
#
_symmetry.space_group_name_H-M   'P 1'
#
loop_
_entity.id
_entity.type
_entity.pdbx_description
1 polymer ?
#
loop_
_entity_poly.entity_id
_entity_poly.type
_entity_poly.pdbx_seq_one_letter_code
_entity_poly.pdbx_strand_id
1 'polypeptide(L)'
;MRPALLALVVQLAAAALALGLLNVLGLQAAWWWPLQALLAASLSILARQPRWWWLIHLLFVPTLVLALQWGLSPWWYLLLFVLALLLFGRVDRSRVPLYLSNQAALQALEQVLPQGARLLDLGAGTGTVLRYLVRRKDLQLAGVEHACLPYWLAKLRLAGSGSALKLWRGDLMRTPLAEYDAVYAFLSPAAMPALWEKARREMRSGSLLISNTFTIPGQPADQVIELNDWKGARLYLWRMP
;
A
#
# COMPACT_ATOMS: atom_id res chain seq x y z
N MET A 1 -19.37 7.45 7.17
CA MET A 1 -18.53 7.63 8.36
C MET A 1 -17.15 7.03 8.10
N ARG A 2 -16.05 7.64 8.58
CA ARG A 2 -14.71 7.03 8.42
C ARG A 2 -14.69 5.65 9.12
N PRO A 3 -14.09 4.60 8.54
CA PRO A 3 -14.13 3.25 9.12
C PRO A 3 -13.71 3.20 10.59
N ALA A 4 -12.67 3.95 10.97
CA ALA A 4 -12.20 4.03 12.35
C ALA A 4 -13.22 4.66 13.31
N LEU A 5 -13.98 5.67 12.88
CA LEU A 5 -15.03 6.29 13.70
C LEU A 5 -16.19 5.31 13.91
N LEU A 6 -16.56 4.57 12.86
CA LEU A 6 -17.58 3.52 12.98
C LEU A 6 -17.14 2.43 13.96
N ALA A 7 -15.89 1.97 13.84
CA ALA A 7 -15.34 0.97 14.74
C ALA A 7 -15.32 1.45 16.21
N LEU A 8 -14.98 2.72 16.46
CA LEU A 8 -15.04 3.30 17.80
C LEU A 8 -16.47 3.30 18.35
N VAL A 9 -17.45 3.75 17.57
CA VAL A 9 -18.87 3.75 17.98
C VAL A 9 -19.35 2.34 18.28
N VAL A 10 -19.00 1.36 17.43
CA VAL A 10 -19.34 -0.05 17.65
C VAL A 10 -18.73 -0.59 18.95
N GLN A 11 -17.47 -0.26 19.25
CA GLN A 11 -16.82 -0.69 20.50
C GLN A 11 -17.48 -0.08 21.74
N LEU A 12 -17.80 1.21 21.70
CA LEU A 12 -18.46 1.90 22.82
C LEU A 12 -19.88 1.36 23.06
N ALA A 13 -20.65 1.13 21.98
CA ALA A 13 -21.97 0.53 22.07
C ALA A 13 -21.91 -0.90 22.62
N ALA A 14 -20.96 -1.72 22.14
CA ALA A 14 -20.75 -3.07 22.65
C ALA A 14 -20.36 -3.09 24.14
N ALA A 15 -19.50 -2.15 24.57
CA ALA A 15 -19.11 -2.02 25.97
C ALA A 15 -20.32 -1.69 26.87
N ALA A 16 -21.13 -0.70 26.46
CA ALA A 16 -22.34 -0.32 27.20
C ALA A 16 -23.34 -1.49 27.29
N LEU A 17 -23.57 -2.20 26.18
CA LEU A 17 -24.46 -3.37 26.15
C LEU A 17 -23.92 -4.52 27.00
N ALA A 18 -22.61 -4.80 26.96
CA ALA A 18 -22.00 -5.84 27.77
C ALA A 18 -22.21 -5.55 29.27
N LEU A 19 -21.91 -4.32 29.71
CA LEU A 19 -22.10 -3.91 31.11
C LEU A 19 -23.58 -3.97 31.54
N GLY A 20 -24.50 -3.54 30.67
CA GLY A 20 -25.94 -3.64 30.91
C GLY A 20 -26.40 -5.10 31.08
N LEU A 21 -25.94 -6.00 30.21
CA LEU A 21 -26.28 -7.43 30.28
C LEU A 21 -25.71 -8.09 31.53
N LEU A 22 -24.47 -7.78 31.92
CA LEU A 22 -23.90 -8.28 33.18
C LEU A 22 -24.76 -7.90 34.38
N ASN A 23 -25.23 -6.64 34.41
CA ASN A 23 -26.04 -6.13 35.51
C ASN A 23 -27.42 -6.82 35.55
N VAL A 24 -28.12 -6.85 34.41
CA VAL A 24 -29.47 -7.41 34.32
C VAL A 24 -29.50 -8.93 34.57
N LEU A 25 -28.51 -9.66 34.07
CA LEU A 25 -28.44 -11.11 34.19
C LEU A 25 -27.68 -11.59 35.43
N GLY A 26 -27.15 -10.67 36.25
CA GLY A 26 -26.37 -11.01 37.45
C GLY A 26 -25.10 -11.82 37.15
N LEU A 27 -24.52 -11.65 35.96
CA LEU A 27 -23.32 -12.39 35.56
C LEU A 27 -22.08 -11.89 36.29
N GLN A 28 -21.10 -12.78 36.48
CA GLN A 28 -19.82 -12.40 37.09
C GLN A 28 -19.11 -11.33 36.26
N ALA A 29 -18.47 -10.37 36.93
CA ALA A 29 -17.77 -9.27 36.29
C ALA A 29 -16.76 -9.75 35.23
N ALA A 30 -16.09 -10.89 35.45
CA ALA A 30 -15.10 -11.46 34.53
C ALA A 30 -15.60 -11.65 33.08
N TRP A 31 -16.91 -11.75 32.86
CA TRP A 31 -17.51 -11.91 31.53
C TRP A 31 -17.61 -10.60 30.72
N TRP A 32 -17.19 -9.45 31.27
CA TRP A 32 -17.29 -8.16 30.58
C TRP A 32 -16.57 -8.13 29.23
N TRP A 33 -15.35 -8.64 29.15
CA TRP A 33 -14.51 -8.59 27.96
C TRP A 33 -14.90 -9.60 26.87
N PRO A 34 -15.25 -10.89 27.14
CA PRO A 34 -15.73 -11.77 26.09
C PRO A 34 -17.10 -11.35 25.57
N LEU A 35 -17.99 -10.84 26.43
CA LEU A 35 -19.28 -10.31 26.00
C LEU A 35 -19.12 -9.09 25.10
N GLN A 36 -18.28 -8.12 25.48
CA GLN A 36 -18.01 -6.97 24.63
C GLN A 36 -17.43 -7.39 23.28
N ALA A 37 -16.51 -8.36 23.25
CA ALA A 37 -15.90 -8.86 22.02
C ALA A 37 -16.95 -9.44 21.04
N LEU A 38 -17.83 -10.32 21.55
CA LEU A 38 -18.91 -10.92 20.76
C LEU A 38 -19.90 -9.87 20.27
N LEU A 39 -20.35 -8.97 21.16
CA LEU A 39 -21.28 -7.90 20.82
C LEU A 39 -20.69 -6.94 19.79
N ALA A 40 -19.41 -6.57 19.91
CA ALA A 40 -18.74 -5.70 18.94
C ALA A 40 -18.67 -6.37 17.56
N ALA A 41 -18.37 -7.67 17.50
CA ALA A 41 -18.38 -8.41 16.24
C ALA A 41 -19.80 -8.48 15.62
N SER A 42 -20.83 -8.76 16.43
CA SER A 42 -22.23 -8.78 15.99
C SER A 42 -22.70 -7.41 15.49
N LEU A 43 -22.43 -6.33 16.25
CA LEU A 43 -22.73 -4.96 15.84
C LEU A 43 -21.97 -4.57 14.56
N SER A 44 -20.75 -5.06 14.37
CA SER A 44 -19.98 -4.85 13.13
C SER A 44 -20.62 -5.54 11.92
N ILE A 45 -21.22 -6.72 12.10
CA ILE A 45 -22.00 -7.41 11.06
C ILE A 45 -23.24 -6.60 10.72
N LEU A 46 -23.98 -6.14 11.74
CA LEU A 46 -25.18 -5.32 11.57
C LEU A 46 -24.88 -3.98 10.87
N ALA A 47 -23.73 -3.38 11.19
CA ALA A 47 -23.21 -2.18 10.53
C ALA A 47 -22.67 -2.43 9.11
N ARG A 48 -22.78 -3.66 8.58
CA ARG A 48 -22.32 -4.09 7.25
C ARG A 48 -20.84 -3.78 7.01
N GLN A 49 -20.02 -3.81 8.05
CA GLN A 49 -18.58 -3.66 7.87
C GLN A 49 -18.01 -4.88 7.14
N PRO A 50 -16.93 -4.73 6.35
CA PRO A 50 -16.24 -5.84 5.71
C PRO A 50 -15.83 -6.93 6.71
N ARG A 51 -15.80 -8.20 6.27
CA ARG A 51 -15.58 -9.38 7.13
C ARG A 51 -14.34 -9.32 8.03
N TRP A 52 -13.26 -8.68 7.56
CA TRP A 52 -12.04 -8.53 8.37
C TRP A 52 -12.25 -7.67 9.61
N TRP A 53 -13.19 -6.71 9.59
CA TRP A 53 -13.54 -5.92 10.76
C TRP A 53 -14.17 -6.76 11.86
N TRP A 54 -14.88 -7.83 11.52
CA TRP A 54 -15.49 -8.73 12.52
C TRP A 54 -14.40 -9.39 13.36
N LEU A 55 -13.34 -9.87 12.70
CA LEU A 55 -12.17 -10.45 13.36
C LEU A 55 -11.45 -9.41 14.22
N ILE A 56 -11.28 -8.18 13.73
CA ILE A 56 -10.68 -7.09 14.52
C ILE A 56 -11.52 -6.84 15.78
N HIS A 57 -12.83 -6.69 15.65
CA HIS A 57 -13.73 -6.44 16.78
C HIS A 57 -13.73 -7.58 17.81
N LEU A 58 -13.76 -8.83 17.32
CA LEU A 58 -13.74 -10.03 18.16
C LEU A 58 -12.41 -10.16 18.93
N LEU A 59 -11.28 -9.81 18.31
CA LEU A 59 -9.97 -10.00 18.93
C LEU A 59 -9.48 -8.77 19.71
N PHE A 60 -10.02 -7.58 19.47
CA PHE A 60 -9.51 -6.34 20.04
C PHE A 60 -9.51 -6.33 21.58
N VAL A 61 -10.66 -6.57 22.22
CA VAL A 61 -10.76 -6.53 23.69
C VAL A 61 -10.01 -7.70 24.34
N PRO A 62 -10.13 -8.97 23.86
CA PRO A 62 -9.33 -10.07 24.39
C PRO A 62 -7.82 -9.82 24.32
N THR A 63 -7.32 -9.33 23.18
CA THR A 63 -5.89 -9.03 23.03
C THR A 63 -5.46 -7.87 23.92
N LEU A 64 -6.29 -6.84 24.11
CA LEU A 64 -6.02 -5.76 25.06
C LEU A 64 -5.94 -6.25 26.50
N VAL A 65 -6.87 -7.09 26.94
CA VAL A 65 -6.87 -7.67 28.29
C VAL A 65 -5.64 -8.53 28.52
N LEU A 66 -5.31 -9.43 27.58
CA LEU A 66 -4.11 -10.27 27.66
C LEU A 66 -2.83 -9.41 27.70
N ALA A 67 -2.78 -8.36 26.89
CA ALA A 67 -1.65 -7.45 26.85
C ALA A 67 -1.43 -6.69 28.17
N LEU A 68 -2.52 -6.26 28.82
CA LEU A 68 -2.48 -5.66 30.15
C LEU A 68 -2.06 -6.68 31.23
N GLN A 69 -2.58 -7.91 31.16
CA GLN A 69 -2.23 -8.99 32.11
C GLN A 69 -0.76 -9.41 32.02
N TRP A 70 -0.19 -9.44 30.81
CA TRP A 70 1.23 -9.73 30.60
C TRP A 70 2.14 -8.54 30.90
N GLY A 71 1.59 -7.39 31.31
CA GLY A 71 2.38 -6.20 31.64
C GLY A 71 3.22 -5.72 30.47
N LEU A 72 2.70 -5.84 29.23
CA LEU A 72 3.47 -5.47 28.05
C LEU A 72 3.88 -3.99 28.12
N SER A 73 5.19 -3.78 27.99
CA SER A 73 5.77 -2.44 28.03
C SER A 73 5.17 -1.55 26.93
N PRO A 74 4.73 -0.31 27.26
CA PRO A 74 4.16 0.61 26.27
C PRO A 74 5.08 0.88 25.06
N TRP A 75 6.39 0.71 25.25
CA TRP A 75 7.40 0.84 24.22
C TRP A 75 7.21 -0.09 23.03
N TRP A 76 6.61 -1.28 23.23
CA TRP A 76 6.31 -2.19 22.11
C TRP A 76 5.24 -1.64 21.18
N TYR A 77 4.19 -1.02 21.71
CA TYR A 77 3.17 -0.39 20.87
C TYR A 77 3.73 0.82 20.13
N LEU A 78 4.56 1.62 20.81
CA LEU A 78 5.25 2.74 20.17
C LEU A 78 6.18 2.26 19.05
N LEU A 79 6.96 1.21 19.30
CA LEU A 79 7.84 0.62 18.29
C LEU A 79 7.05 0.11 17.09
N LEU A 80 5.99 -0.67 17.29
CA LEU A 80 5.14 -1.17 16.21
C LEU A 80 4.49 -0.02 15.43
N PHE A 81 4.04 1.02 16.12
CA PHE A 81 3.48 2.22 15.49
C PHE A 81 4.53 2.96 14.64
N VAL A 82 5.73 3.17 15.18
CA VAL A 82 6.84 3.81 14.45
C VAL A 82 7.26 2.95 13.25
N LEU A 83 7.37 1.64 13.41
CA LEU A 83 7.67 0.72 12.30
C LEU A 83 6.60 0.76 11.21
N ALA A 84 5.32 0.77 11.58
CA ALA A 84 4.22 0.93 10.63
C ALA A 84 4.29 2.28 9.90
N LEU A 85 4.55 3.38 10.60
CA LEU A 85 4.76 4.70 9.99
C LEU A 85 5.96 4.73 9.04
N LEU A 86 7.07 4.07 9.40
CA LEU A 86 8.26 4.02 8.56
C LEU A 86 8.07 3.15 7.32
N LEU A 87 7.37 2.03 7.46
CA LEU A 87 7.11 1.05 6.39
C LEU A 87 6.10 1.57 5.37
N PHE A 88 4.98 2.10 5.85
CA PHE A 88 3.88 2.53 4.99
C PHE A 88 3.94 4.02 4.67
N GLY A 89 4.68 4.83 5.43
CA GLY A 89 4.65 6.27 5.28
C GLY A 89 3.28 6.85 5.62
N ARG A 90 2.94 7.98 4.98
CA ARG A 90 1.66 8.66 5.17
C ARG A 90 0.58 8.12 4.23
N VAL A 91 0.26 6.82 4.32
CA VAL A 91 -0.84 6.19 3.53
C VAL A 91 -2.17 6.86 3.79
N ASP A 92 -2.36 7.45 4.97
CA ASP A 92 -3.52 8.29 5.29
C ASP A 92 -3.71 9.44 4.29
N ARG A 93 -2.62 9.92 3.69
CA ARG A 93 -2.61 10.97 2.66
C ARG A 93 -2.39 10.42 1.25
N SER A 94 -1.34 9.62 1.04
CA SER A 94 -0.96 9.11 -0.29
C SER A 94 -1.93 8.04 -0.80
N ARG A 95 -2.56 7.29 0.11
CA ARG A 95 -3.39 6.11 -0.19
C ARG A 95 -2.67 5.04 -1.02
N VAL A 96 -1.34 5.03 -0.98
CA VAL A 96 -0.49 4.05 -1.67
C VAL A 96 0.24 3.21 -0.63
N PRO A 97 -0.24 2.01 -0.30
CA PRO A 97 0.53 1.06 0.50
C PRO A 97 1.71 0.49 -0.32
N LEU A 98 2.61 -0.22 0.35
CA LEU A 98 3.74 -0.88 -0.31
C LEU A 98 3.26 -2.07 -1.14
N TYR A 99 3.38 -1.97 -2.47
CA TYR A 99 3.23 -3.09 -3.39
C TYR A 99 4.59 -3.49 -3.95
N LEU A 100 4.81 -4.80 -4.09
CA LEU A 100 6.07 -5.35 -4.60
C LEU A 100 5.80 -6.12 -5.89
N SER A 101 6.50 -5.72 -6.95
CA SER A 101 6.46 -6.39 -8.25
C SER A 101 7.09 -7.77 -8.16
N ASN A 102 6.44 -8.77 -8.75
CA ASN A 102 6.93 -10.14 -8.81
C ASN A 102 7.80 -10.37 -10.07
N GLN A 103 8.40 -11.55 -10.16
CA GLN A 103 9.31 -11.88 -11.26
C GLN A 103 8.68 -11.75 -12.65
N ALA A 104 7.41 -12.16 -12.81
CA ALA A 104 6.69 -12.05 -14.08
C ALA A 104 6.50 -10.58 -14.50
N ALA A 105 6.13 -9.70 -13.56
CA ALA A 105 6.04 -8.26 -13.82
C ALA A 105 7.39 -7.68 -14.25
N LEU A 106 8.49 -8.12 -13.63
CA LEU A 106 9.84 -7.64 -13.97
C LEU A 106 10.27 -8.08 -15.38
N GLN A 107 9.99 -9.33 -15.75
CA GLN A 107 10.28 -9.86 -17.08
C GLN A 107 9.47 -9.15 -18.16
N ALA A 108 8.16 -9.01 -17.96
CA ALA A 108 7.29 -8.32 -18.91
C ALA A 108 7.65 -6.83 -19.03
N LEU A 109 8.00 -6.17 -17.91
CA LEU A 109 8.49 -4.78 -17.94
C LEU A 109 9.77 -4.66 -18.78
N GLU A 110 10.75 -5.54 -18.59
CA GLU A 110 12.01 -5.49 -19.35
C GLU A 110 11.80 -5.66 -20.87
N GLN A 111 10.79 -6.42 -21.28
CA GLN A 111 10.46 -6.65 -22.70
C GLN A 111 9.81 -5.44 -23.37
N VAL A 112 9.05 -4.63 -22.64
CA VAL A 112 8.35 -3.47 -23.20
C VAL A 112 9.18 -2.19 -23.19
N LEU A 113 10.27 -2.15 -22.42
CA LEU A 113 11.13 -0.98 -22.32
C LEU A 113 11.93 -0.78 -23.61
N PRO A 114 11.85 0.40 -24.25
CA PRO A 114 12.66 0.73 -25.41
C PRO A 114 14.16 0.66 -25.09
N GLN A 115 14.97 0.38 -26.10
CA GLN A 115 16.42 0.43 -25.98
C GLN A 115 16.87 1.85 -25.62
N GLY A 116 17.76 1.98 -24.63
CA GLY A 116 18.29 3.30 -24.24
C GLY A 116 17.33 4.16 -23.41
N ALA A 117 16.16 3.66 -23.03
CA ALA A 117 15.12 4.45 -22.39
C ALA A 117 15.52 4.99 -21.00
N ARG A 118 15.02 6.19 -20.70
CA ARG A 118 15.04 6.77 -19.35
C ARG A 118 13.78 6.32 -18.62
N LEU A 119 13.93 5.39 -17.68
CA LEU A 119 12.85 4.83 -16.88
C LEU A 119 12.77 5.49 -15.50
N LEU A 120 11.57 5.91 -15.11
CA LEU A 120 11.23 6.24 -13.72
C LEU A 120 10.38 5.13 -13.09
N ASP A 121 10.83 4.58 -11.97
CA ASP A 121 10.04 3.78 -11.04
C ASP A 121 9.35 4.69 -10.01
N LEU A 122 8.08 4.98 -10.23
CA LEU A 122 7.28 5.90 -9.42
C LEU A 122 6.65 5.12 -8.25
N GLY A 123 7.22 5.28 -7.05
CA GLY A 123 6.91 4.43 -5.90
C GLY A 123 7.83 3.21 -5.86
N ALA A 124 9.14 3.46 -5.90
CA ALA A 124 10.17 2.43 -6.09
C ALA A 124 10.23 1.37 -4.96
N GLY A 125 9.53 1.59 -3.85
CA GLY A 125 9.43 0.64 -2.74
C GLY A 125 10.82 0.26 -2.23
N THR A 126 11.11 -1.04 -2.20
CA THR A 126 12.42 -1.59 -1.79
C THR A 126 13.43 -1.68 -2.94
N GLY A 127 13.18 -0.99 -4.06
CA GLY A 127 14.06 -0.92 -5.22
C GLY A 127 14.09 -2.20 -6.06
N THR A 128 13.07 -3.05 -5.95
CA THR A 128 13.02 -4.36 -6.63
C THR A 128 13.12 -4.24 -8.16
N VAL A 129 12.35 -3.32 -8.76
CA VAL A 129 12.35 -3.09 -10.22
C VAL A 129 13.70 -2.56 -10.67
N LEU A 130 14.18 -1.51 -10.01
CA LEU A 130 15.48 -0.92 -10.29
C LEU A 130 16.63 -1.92 -10.17
N ARG A 131 16.62 -2.77 -9.14
CA ARG A 131 17.65 -3.78 -8.92
C ARG A 131 17.64 -4.82 -10.03
N TYR A 132 16.47 -5.19 -10.52
CA TYR A 132 16.34 -6.14 -11.62
C TYR A 132 16.86 -5.54 -12.94
N LEU A 133 16.46 -4.30 -13.24
CA LEU A 133 16.79 -3.64 -14.51
C LEU A 133 18.22 -3.10 -14.59
N VAL A 134 18.97 -3.00 -13.49
CA VAL A 134 20.37 -2.53 -13.50
C VAL A 134 21.32 -3.37 -14.38
N ARG A 135 20.88 -4.58 -14.77
CA ARG A 135 21.58 -5.45 -15.72
C ARG A 135 21.50 -4.95 -17.16
N ARG A 136 20.45 -4.21 -17.52
CA ARG A 136 20.26 -3.54 -18.81
C ARG A 136 21.05 -2.23 -18.81
N LYS A 137 22.31 -2.32 -19.22
CA LYS A 137 23.27 -1.18 -19.20
C LYS A 137 22.92 -0.06 -20.17
N ASP A 138 22.04 -0.32 -21.12
CA ASP A 138 21.49 0.68 -22.03
C ASP A 138 20.51 1.64 -21.32
N LEU A 139 19.87 1.21 -20.23
CA LEU A 139 18.83 2.00 -19.57
C LEU A 139 19.42 3.05 -18.61
N GLN A 140 18.76 4.21 -18.54
CA GLN A 140 18.95 5.16 -17.45
C GLN A 140 17.82 4.99 -16.45
N LEU A 141 18.16 4.68 -15.21
CA LEU A 141 17.19 4.26 -14.21
C LEU A 141 17.03 5.34 -13.14
N ALA A 142 15.79 5.70 -12.83
CA ALA A 142 15.44 6.60 -11.75
C ALA A 142 14.35 5.97 -10.90
N GLY A 143 14.35 6.23 -9.60
CA GLY A 143 13.23 5.89 -8.73
C GLY A 143 13.01 6.90 -7.64
N VAL A 144 11.73 7.08 -7.30
CA VAL A 144 11.31 7.89 -6.16
C VAL A 144 10.45 7.07 -5.23
N GLU A 145 10.71 7.20 -3.94
CA GLU A 145 9.91 6.57 -2.89
C GLU A 145 9.62 7.59 -1.79
N HIS A 146 8.39 7.61 -1.26
CA HIS A 146 7.99 8.52 -0.21
C HIS A 146 8.21 7.93 1.19
N ALA A 147 8.02 6.61 1.34
CA ALA A 147 8.13 5.88 2.59
C ALA A 147 9.61 5.73 3.01
N CYS A 148 9.88 5.97 4.29
CA CYS A 148 11.26 6.06 4.79
C CYS A 148 11.97 4.69 4.76
N LEU A 149 11.34 3.65 5.32
CA LEU A 149 11.96 2.34 5.42
C LEU A 149 12.14 1.66 4.04
N PRO A 150 11.13 1.63 3.14
CA PRO A 150 11.33 1.11 1.79
C PRO A 150 12.45 1.84 1.05
N TYR A 151 12.49 3.17 1.11
CA TYR A 151 13.57 3.97 0.52
C TYR A 151 14.95 3.59 1.04
N TRP A 152 15.12 3.44 2.36
CA TRP A 152 16.42 3.04 2.93
C TRP A 152 16.82 1.63 2.51
N LEU A 153 15.88 0.68 2.49
CA LEU A 153 16.13 -0.67 1.99
C LEU A 153 16.51 -0.66 0.51
N ALA A 154 15.84 0.14 -0.32
CA ALA A 154 16.18 0.33 -1.73
C ALA A 154 17.59 0.90 -1.88
N LYS A 155 17.94 1.93 -1.09
CA LYS A 155 19.26 2.56 -1.10
C LYS A 155 20.37 1.58 -0.75
N LEU A 156 20.17 0.73 0.27
CA LEU A 156 21.12 -0.33 0.63
C LEU A 156 21.23 -1.40 -0.46
N ARG A 157 20.10 -1.85 -0.99
CA ARG A 157 20.04 -2.90 -2.04
C ARG A 157 20.67 -2.45 -3.37
N LEU A 158 20.62 -1.16 -3.65
CA LEU A 158 21.14 -0.53 -4.85
C LEU A 158 22.51 0.12 -4.64
N ALA A 159 23.10 -0.03 -3.46
CA ALA A 159 24.47 0.41 -3.21
C ALA A 159 25.43 -0.32 -4.18
N GLY A 160 26.28 0.44 -4.86
CA GLY A 160 27.22 -0.09 -5.85
C GLY A 160 26.63 -0.36 -7.24
N SER A 161 25.37 0.00 -7.51
CA SER A 161 24.73 -0.21 -8.83
C SER A 161 25.22 0.71 -9.97
N GLY A 162 26.20 1.59 -9.71
CA GLY A 162 26.78 2.50 -10.72
C GLY A 162 26.04 3.84 -10.86
N SER A 163 26.62 4.76 -11.63
CA SER A 163 26.15 6.16 -11.76
C SER A 163 24.88 6.35 -12.61
N ALA A 164 24.51 5.35 -13.42
CA ALA A 164 23.31 5.41 -14.27
C ALA A 164 21.98 5.23 -13.50
N LEU A 165 22.06 4.95 -12.20
CA LEU A 165 20.91 4.77 -11.32
C LEU A 165 20.78 5.96 -10.36
N LYS A 166 19.62 6.63 -10.38
CA LYS A 166 19.24 7.66 -9.42
C LYS A 166 18.12 7.15 -8.53
N LEU A 167 18.26 7.32 -7.21
CA LEU A 167 17.22 7.00 -6.25
C LEU A 167 17.14 8.12 -5.19
N TRP A 168 15.96 8.67 -4.98
CA TRP A 168 15.74 9.68 -3.94
C TRP A 168 14.43 9.45 -3.20
N ARG A 169 14.35 10.03 -2.00
CA ARG A 169 13.12 10.05 -1.21
C ARG A 169 12.32 11.30 -1.57
N GLY A 170 11.07 11.14 -1.97
CA GLY A 170 10.28 12.27 -2.46
C GLY A 170 8.79 11.98 -2.60
N ASP A 171 8.03 13.05 -2.85
CA ASP A 171 6.61 12.94 -3.17
C ASP A 171 6.44 12.52 -4.64
N LEU A 172 5.70 11.43 -4.85
CA LEU A 172 5.46 10.84 -6.16
C LEU A 172 4.75 11.82 -7.09
N MET A 173 3.72 12.52 -6.61
CA MET A 173 2.91 13.43 -7.42
C MET A 173 3.62 14.76 -7.72
N ARG A 174 4.63 15.12 -6.92
CA ARG A 174 5.50 16.29 -7.17
C ARG A 174 6.71 15.98 -8.03
N THR A 175 6.99 14.70 -8.31
CA THR A 175 8.11 14.30 -9.16
C THR A 175 7.81 14.65 -10.62
N PRO A 176 8.66 15.41 -11.32
CA PRO A 176 8.46 15.71 -12.75
C PRO A 176 8.54 14.46 -13.61
N LEU A 177 7.65 14.32 -14.60
CA LEU A 177 7.64 13.15 -15.50
C LEU A 177 8.22 13.43 -16.89
N ALA A 178 8.43 14.71 -17.24
CA ALA A 178 8.73 15.15 -18.60
C ALA A 178 10.06 14.64 -19.18
N GLU A 179 10.98 14.19 -18.34
CA GLU A 179 12.32 13.78 -18.76
C GLU A 179 12.45 12.28 -19.05
N TYR A 180 11.38 11.51 -18.80
CA TYR A 180 11.36 10.06 -18.86
C TYR A 180 10.62 9.56 -20.10
N ASP A 181 11.17 8.52 -20.72
CA ASP A 181 10.58 7.84 -21.87
C ASP A 181 9.59 6.76 -21.42
N ALA A 182 9.78 6.25 -20.20
CA ALA A 182 8.86 5.34 -19.55
C ALA A 182 8.71 5.67 -18.06
N VAL A 183 7.47 5.62 -17.55
CA VAL A 183 7.14 5.74 -16.14
C VAL A 183 6.43 4.46 -15.71
N TYR A 184 7.03 3.71 -14.79
CA TYR A 184 6.45 2.54 -14.18
C TYR A 184 5.80 2.88 -12.84
N ALA A 185 4.62 2.32 -12.58
CA ALA A 185 3.87 2.55 -11.35
C ALA A 185 3.21 1.26 -10.85
N PHE A 186 3.42 0.94 -9.56
CA PHE A 186 2.62 -0.04 -8.83
C PHE A 186 2.06 0.59 -7.56
N LEU A 187 1.17 1.57 -7.76
CA LEU A 187 0.60 2.39 -6.69
C LEU A 187 -0.69 1.79 -6.15
N SER A 188 -1.80 2.50 -6.13
CA SER A 188 -3.11 1.96 -5.74
C SER A 188 -4.19 2.45 -6.72
N PRO A 189 -5.36 1.80 -6.79
CA PRO A 189 -6.47 2.25 -7.63
C PRO A 189 -6.87 3.70 -7.36
N ALA A 190 -6.75 4.15 -6.10
CA ALA A 190 -7.11 5.51 -5.71
C ALA A 190 -6.13 6.58 -6.25
N ALA A 191 -4.88 6.20 -6.53
CA ALA A 191 -3.87 7.12 -7.06
C ALA A 191 -3.89 7.20 -8.60
N MET A 192 -4.39 6.16 -9.28
CA MET A 192 -4.33 6.05 -10.74
C MET A 192 -4.99 7.22 -11.51
N PRO A 193 -6.17 7.75 -11.12
CA PRO A 193 -6.77 8.88 -11.83
C PRO A 193 -5.90 10.14 -11.76
N ALA A 194 -5.32 10.44 -10.61
CA ALA A 194 -4.45 11.61 -10.44
C ALA A 194 -3.12 11.43 -11.19
N LEU A 195 -2.57 10.21 -11.18
CA LEU A 195 -1.37 9.88 -11.95
C LEU A 195 -1.62 10.04 -13.46
N TRP A 196 -2.79 9.62 -13.96
CA TRP A 196 -3.15 9.78 -15.36
C TRP A 196 -3.16 11.24 -15.81
N GLU A 197 -3.85 12.10 -15.08
CA GLU A 197 -3.90 13.54 -15.40
C GLU A 197 -2.51 14.18 -15.34
N LYS A 198 -1.67 13.74 -14.41
CA LYS A 198 -0.27 14.17 -14.34
C LYS A 198 0.55 13.69 -15.55
N ALA A 199 0.42 12.41 -15.91
CA ALA A 199 1.13 11.82 -17.04
C ALA A 199 0.78 12.54 -18.35
N ARG A 200 -0.52 12.73 -18.63
CA ARG A 200 -0.98 13.44 -19.83
C ARG A 200 -0.46 14.88 -19.94
N ARG A 201 -0.28 15.56 -18.81
CA ARG A 201 0.20 16.94 -18.78
C ARG A 201 1.71 17.06 -18.93
N GLU A 202 2.45 16.11 -18.35
CA GLU A 202 3.90 16.27 -18.16
C GLU A 202 4.74 15.36 -19.06
N MET A 203 4.27 14.16 -19.38
CA MET A 203 5.03 13.21 -20.19
C MET A 203 5.02 13.60 -21.66
N ARG A 204 6.10 13.28 -22.38
CA ARG A 204 6.25 13.61 -23.80
C ARG A 204 5.40 12.69 -24.68
N SER A 205 4.95 13.18 -25.83
CA SER A 205 4.33 12.35 -26.86
C SER A 205 5.21 11.14 -27.19
N GLY A 206 4.59 9.98 -27.33
CA GLY A 206 5.26 8.70 -27.59
C GLY A 206 5.85 7.98 -26.38
N SER A 207 5.96 8.65 -25.21
CA SER A 207 6.43 8.01 -23.97
C SER A 207 5.40 7.03 -23.39
N LEU A 208 5.83 6.15 -22.50
CA LEU A 208 5.01 5.06 -21.95
C LEU A 208 4.69 5.25 -20.47
N LEU A 209 3.41 5.29 -20.12
CA LEU A 209 2.96 5.04 -18.76
C LEU A 209 2.64 3.55 -18.60
N ILE A 210 3.28 2.89 -17.64
CA ILE A 210 3.16 1.45 -17.39
C ILE A 210 2.65 1.24 -15.97
N SER A 211 1.48 0.62 -15.82
CA SER A 211 0.90 0.30 -14.51
C SER A 211 0.87 -1.20 -14.27
N ASN A 212 1.30 -1.62 -13.09
CA ASN A 212 1.14 -2.99 -12.63
C ASN A 212 -0.20 -3.17 -11.90
N THR A 213 -0.99 -4.12 -12.39
CA THR A 213 -2.27 -4.59 -11.84
C THR A 213 -3.42 -3.58 -11.90
N PHE A 214 -3.15 -2.28 -11.74
CA PHE A 214 -4.20 -1.27 -11.60
C PHE A 214 -4.48 -0.53 -12.91
N THR A 215 -5.75 -0.45 -13.26
CA THR A 215 -6.25 0.28 -14.42
C THR A 215 -6.50 1.75 -14.11
N ILE A 216 -6.64 2.56 -15.16
CA ILE A 216 -7.12 3.94 -15.07
C ILE A 216 -8.62 3.93 -15.44
N PRO A 217 -9.52 4.35 -14.52
CA PRO A 217 -10.95 4.35 -14.80
C PRO A 217 -11.31 5.15 -16.06
N GLY A 218 -12.05 4.52 -16.97
CA GLY A 218 -12.51 5.15 -18.22
C GLY A 218 -11.43 5.31 -19.30
N GLN A 219 -10.22 4.79 -19.09
CA GLN A 219 -9.11 4.92 -20.04
C GLN A 219 -8.58 3.54 -20.42
N PRO A 220 -8.97 2.98 -21.59
CA PRO A 220 -8.46 1.70 -22.04
C PRO A 220 -6.94 1.78 -22.27
N ALA A 221 -6.22 0.71 -21.92
CA ALA A 221 -4.79 0.61 -22.20
C ALA A 221 -4.56 0.24 -23.67
N ASP A 222 -3.51 0.79 -24.28
CA ASP A 222 -3.12 0.47 -25.65
C ASP A 222 -2.61 -0.97 -25.75
N GLN A 223 -1.96 -1.44 -24.68
CA GLN A 223 -1.49 -2.81 -24.56
C GLN A 223 -1.73 -3.33 -23.14
N VAL A 224 -2.14 -4.60 -23.07
CA VAL A 224 -2.30 -5.34 -21.82
C VAL A 224 -1.48 -6.62 -21.92
N ILE A 225 -0.59 -6.84 -20.95
CA ILE A 225 0.22 -8.06 -20.85
C ILE A 225 -0.22 -8.82 -19.62
N GLU A 226 -0.69 -10.05 -19.81
CA GLU A 226 -1.01 -10.94 -18.70
C GLU A 226 0.27 -11.49 -18.07
N LEU A 227 0.39 -11.38 -16.74
CA LEU A 227 1.60 -11.79 -16.03
C LEU A 227 1.59 -13.28 -15.65
N ASN A 228 0.53 -14.02 -15.99
CA ASN A 228 0.37 -15.46 -15.71
C ASN A 228 0.78 -15.86 -14.30
N ASP A 229 0.58 -14.97 -13.33
CA ASP A 229 0.85 -15.24 -11.93
C ASP A 229 -0.41 -15.78 -11.24
N TRP A 230 -0.25 -16.28 -10.02
CA TRP A 230 -1.36 -16.82 -9.23
C TRP A 230 -2.42 -15.78 -8.86
N LYS A 231 -2.17 -14.48 -9.07
CA LYS A 231 -3.09 -13.38 -8.79
C LYS A 231 -3.83 -12.90 -10.04
N GLY A 232 -3.51 -13.41 -11.22
CA GLY A 232 -4.01 -12.89 -12.50
C GLY A 232 -3.60 -11.43 -12.74
N ALA A 233 -2.43 -11.02 -12.25
CA ALA A 233 -1.92 -9.67 -12.43
C ALA A 233 -1.64 -9.38 -13.92
N ARG A 234 -1.74 -8.10 -14.29
CA ARG A 234 -1.55 -7.62 -15.65
C ARG A 234 -0.69 -6.37 -15.66
N LEU A 235 0.11 -6.16 -16.70
CA LEU A 235 0.70 -4.86 -17.01
C LEU A 235 -0.19 -4.14 -18.01
N TYR A 236 -0.52 -2.89 -17.71
CA TYR A 236 -1.27 -1.99 -18.57
C TYR A 236 -0.33 -0.91 -19.08
N LEU A 237 -0.34 -0.67 -20.38
CA LEU A 237 0.52 0.32 -21.02
C LEU A 237 -0.34 1.35 -21.76
N TRP A 238 -0.03 2.62 -21.53
CA TRP A 238 -0.58 3.74 -22.28
C TRP A 238 0.56 4.53 -22.91
N ARG A 239 0.50 4.72 -24.22
CA ARG A 239 1.40 5.61 -24.96
C ARG A 239 0.82 7.01 -24.93
N MET A 240 1.63 7.98 -24.53
CA MET A 240 1.20 9.37 -24.47
C MET A 240 1.00 9.91 -25.89
N PRO A 241 -0.10 10.65 -26.14
CA PRO A 241 -0.40 11.23 -27.44
C PRO A 241 0.62 12.30 -27.84
#